data_AF-A0A9P0LP64-F1
#
_entry.id   AF-A0A9P0LP64-F1
#
_cell.length_a   1.000
_cell.length_b   1.000
_cell.length_c   1.000
_cell.angle_alpha   90.00
_cell.angle_beta   90.00
_cell.angle_gamma   90.00
#
_symmetry.space_group_name_H-M   'P 1'
#
loop_
_entity.id
_entity.type
_entity.pdbx_description
1 polymer ?
#
loop_
_entity_poly.entity_id
_entity_poly.type
_entity_poly.pdbx_seq_one_letter_code
_entity_poly.pdbx_strand_id
1 'polypeptide(L)'
;MIPQHIQEEAKLDAMQRVWQTNRRGASSSSTAFFEEVNQTEDILTLPLQAPRANNGPCVPPPHVSSCEVDSESELWEIQEPLASPKPILHISTPEKGPLKLDASSLGDMPAQYTVCHLEPHQMPVVGVYCDKRVVPGFKYRVRPLPEVGKPSDSHKCLFNEKAQVLKSIGRGYARRFTFENDHFWSDNRPEGYAFELELVSEGDKFTFFDTNNEPYGTVEIIKLEGPQLEISSSITKNGVEKRASVKFTGKVEYYETGVGKLLPVSGTAVAFKAKGQAQAGVVKVTNVYIKKKRYHLLPGMQKRHRRVTVRGTEINDVPTKYTMTGLEPCELPVVGTYVDPRILPGFYYRVRPNDRRERLFGGRALRLLSIGCGYAKRLTFEPDSLLNPDNHLWSDSHPDGLGLEPSAVRKGMKFDFCAGETVLGEATVFRDDKPQIEERMERIETPKGFAIQKYIHIDVICHIRLARTGGKTTENDDYLMRVSGLAIVRKEPKSSQSYVVRVENVGFDSQLLLLFAQTHTELTFIPKKH
;
A
#
# COMPACT_ATOMS: atom_id res chain seq x y z
N MET A 1 -11.02 -39.00 -5.80
CA MET A 1 -9.55 -38.89 -5.55
C MET A 1 -9.16 -37.43 -5.37
N ILE A 2 -8.14 -37.10 -4.57
CA ILE A 2 -7.59 -35.73 -4.53
C ILE A 2 -6.64 -35.52 -5.72
N PRO A 3 -6.75 -34.44 -6.51
CA PRO A 3 -5.81 -34.15 -7.59
C PRO A 3 -4.36 -34.06 -7.09
N GLN A 4 -3.43 -34.69 -7.81
CA GLN A 4 -2.01 -34.77 -7.43
C GLN A 4 -1.38 -33.40 -7.16
N HIS A 5 -1.75 -32.38 -7.95
CA HIS A 5 -1.34 -30.97 -7.76
C HIS A 5 -1.68 -30.43 -6.36
N ILE A 6 -2.80 -30.83 -5.76
CA ILE A 6 -3.21 -30.38 -4.41
C ILE A 6 -2.36 -31.08 -3.33
N GLN A 7 -2.03 -32.36 -3.52
CA GLN A 7 -1.10 -33.07 -2.63
C GLN A 7 0.33 -32.51 -2.72
N GLU A 8 0.77 -32.15 -3.93
CA GLU A 8 2.09 -31.55 -4.16
C GLU A 8 2.19 -30.13 -3.58
N GLU A 9 1.18 -29.27 -3.78
CA GLU A 9 1.15 -27.95 -3.16
C GLU A 9 1.08 -28.02 -1.62
N ALA A 10 0.31 -28.96 -1.06
CA ALA A 10 0.30 -29.20 0.39
C ALA A 10 1.66 -29.69 0.93
N LYS A 11 2.40 -30.48 0.15
CA LYS A 11 3.76 -30.96 0.48
C LYS A 11 4.78 -29.81 0.45
N LEU A 12 4.72 -28.94 -0.56
CA LEU A 12 5.57 -27.73 -0.62
C LEU A 12 5.30 -26.79 0.56
N ASP A 13 4.02 -26.55 0.89
CA ASP A 13 3.62 -25.70 2.01
C ASP A 13 3.99 -26.32 3.38
N ALA A 14 4.16 -27.65 3.45
CA ALA A 14 4.73 -28.31 4.64
C ALA A 14 6.26 -28.09 4.73
N MET A 15 6.99 -28.27 3.63
CA MET A 15 8.45 -28.05 3.58
C MET A 15 8.81 -26.60 3.92
N GLN A 16 8.06 -25.61 3.40
CA GLN A 16 8.25 -24.20 3.72
C GLN A 16 8.10 -23.91 5.22
N ARG A 17 7.12 -24.54 5.89
CA ARG A 17 6.92 -24.38 7.34
C ARG A 17 8.06 -24.98 8.17
N VAL A 18 8.60 -26.14 7.79
CA VAL A 18 9.77 -26.74 8.47
C VAL A 18 11.00 -25.82 8.33
N TRP A 19 11.27 -25.32 7.13
CA TRP A 19 12.40 -24.41 6.87
C TRP A 19 12.32 -23.11 7.68
N GLN A 20 11.13 -22.49 7.75
CA GLN A 20 10.91 -21.28 8.56
C GLN A 20 11.00 -21.54 10.07
N THR A 21 10.59 -22.72 10.55
CA THR A 21 10.62 -23.06 11.97
C THR A 21 12.04 -23.28 12.47
N ASN A 22 12.84 -24.08 11.74
CA ASN A 22 14.19 -24.46 12.19
C ASN A 22 15.16 -23.27 12.32
N ARG A 23 14.97 -22.17 11.55
CA ARG A 23 15.82 -20.97 11.67
C ARG A 23 15.34 -19.95 12.71
N ARG A 24 14.05 -19.95 13.11
CA ARG A 24 13.56 -19.02 14.15
C ARG A 24 14.03 -19.40 15.57
N GLY A 25 14.41 -20.65 15.81
CA GLY A 25 14.93 -21.12 17.10
C GLY A 25 16.39 -20.72 17.40
N ALA A 26 17.18 -20.30 16.40
CA ALA A 26 18.61 -20.06 16.53
C ALA A 26 18.95 -18.56 16.43
N SER A 27 18.68 -17.80 17.50
CA SER A 27 18.90 -16.35 17.53
C SER A 27 19.59 -15.82 18.80
N SER A 28 20.68 -16.47 19.23
CA SER A 28 21.62 -15.85 20.18
C SER A 28 23.07 -16.36 20.06
N SER A 29 24.01 -15.43 20.15
CA SER A 29 25.47 -15.56 20.37
C SER A 29 26.43 -16.05 19.25
N SER A 30 27.43 -15.18 19.00
CA SER A 30 28.86 -15.44 18.74
C SER A 30 29.36 -16.39 17.63
N THR A 31 30.21 -15.80 16.79
CA THR A 31 31.24 -16.41 15.93
C THR A 31 32.22 -17.36 16.64
N ALA A 32 32.43 -18.58 16.12
CA ALA A 32 33.74 -19.25 16.07
C ALA A 32 33.72 -20.52 15.17
N PHE A 33 34.76 -20.65 14.32
CA PHE A 33 35.44 -21.86 13.80
C PHE A 33 34.72 -23.14 13.32
N PHE A 34 35.40 -23.84 12.41
CA PHE A 34 35.11 -25.21 11.96
C PHE A 34 35.55 -26.24 13.02
N GLU A 35 34.77 -27.31 13.16
CA GLU A 35 35.30 -28.68 13.35
C GLU A 35 34.31 -29.69 12.72
N GLU A 36 34.73 -30.94 12.50
CA GLU A 36 34.11 -31.87 11.55
C GLU A 36 33.13 -32.91 12.16
N VAL A 37 32.64 -33.80 11.28
CA VAL A 37 32.21 -35.20 11.49
C VAL A 37 30.69 -35.49 11.52
N ASN A 38 30.26 -36.09 10.40
CA ASN A 38 29.29 -37.17 10.22
C ASN A 38 28.19 -37.41 11.27
N GLN A 39 26.93 -37.24 10.85
CA GLN A 39 25.97 -38.36 10.85
C GLN A 39 24.82 -38.11 9.85
N THR A 40 24.93 -38.74 8.68
CA THR A 40 23.77 -39.17 7.88
C THR A 40 23.35 -40.56 8.36
N GLU A 41 22.12 -40.97 8.00
CA GLU A 41 21.44 -42.20 8.48
C GLU A 41 20.91 -42.09 9.92
N ASP A 42 19.68 -41.57 10.05
CA ASP A 42 18.61 -42.25 10.79
C ASP A 42 17.24 -41.63 10.43
N ILE A 43 16.73 -42.02 9.26
CA ILE A 43 15.31 -41.87 8.88
C ILE A 43 14.76 -43.29 8.79
N LEU A 44 13.54 -43.50 9.31
CA LEU A 44 12.81 -44.78 9.46
C LEU A 44 13.04 -45.54 10.78
N THR A 45 12.36 -45.11 11.85
CA THR A 45 11.76 -46.07 12.79
C THR A 45 10.54 -45.50 13.50
N LEU A 46 9.44 -46.26 13.46
CA LEU A 46 8.26 -46.06 14.31
C LEU A 46 8.14 -47.27 15.26
N PRO A 47 8.04 -47.07 16.58
CA PRO A 47 7.57 -48.10 17.50
C PRO A 47 6.12 -47.82 17.91
N LEU A 48 5.28 -48.86 17.89
CA LEU A 48 3.90 -48.82 18.37
C LEU A 48 3.64 -50.05 19.24
N GLN A 49 3.43 -49.86 20.55
CA GLN A 49 2.60 -50.69 21.46
C GLN A 49 2.77 -50.30 22.94
N ALA A 50 1.86 -50.78 23.78
CA ALA A 50 1.71 -50.52 25.23
C ALA A 50 1.31 -51.87 25.91
N PRO A 51 0.64 -51.99 27.07
CA PRO A 51 0.34 -51.01 28.15
C PRO A 51 0.58 -51.55 29.59
N ARG A 52 0.45 -50.67 30.59
CA ARG A 52 0.02 -50.99 31.99
C ARG A 52 -0.22 -49.70 32.80
N ALA A 53 -0.78 -49.81 34.00
CA ALA A 53 -2.20 -49.52 34.24
C ALA A 53 -2.53 -49.55 35.76
N ASN A 54 -3.27 -48.55 36.29
CA ASN A 54 -4.23 -48.76 37.40
C ASN A 54 -5.09 -47.51 37.77
N ASN A 55 -6.36 -47.78 38.11
CA ASN A 55 -7.17 -47.14 39.16
C ASN A 55 -7.81 -45.72 38.98
N GLY A 56 -8.54 -45.50 37.87
CA GLY A 56 -9.88 -44.85 37.77
C GLY A 56 -10.22 -43.53 38.51
N PRO A 57 -11.51 -43.14 38.62
CA PRO A 57 -12.71 -43.56 37.86
C PRO A 57 -13.55 -42.37 37.30
N CYS A 58 -14.65 -42.50 36.51
CA CYS A 58 -15.05 -43.43 35.43
C CYS A 58 -16.37 -42.94 34.75
N VAL A 59 -16.41 -42.85 33.40
CA VAL A 59 -17.54 -43.32 32.51
C VAL A 59 -18.90 -42.55 32.54
N PRO A 60 -19.75 -42.51 31.46
CA PRO A 60 -19.58 -42.83 30.02
C PRO A 60 -19.91 -41.66 29.04
N PRO A 61 -19.58 -41.82 27.75
CA PRO A 61 -20.46 -41.36 26.65
C PRO A 61 -20.67 -42.41 25.53
N PRO A 62 -21.88 -42.49 24.95
CA PRO A 62 -22.09 -43.08 23.62
C PRO A 62 -22.99 -42.16 22.73
N HIS A 63 -23.16 -42.33 21.41
CA HIS A 63 -22.74 -43.37 20.45
C HIS A 63 -22.10 -42.74 19.20
N VAL A 64 -21.39 -43.57 18.42
CA VAL A 64 -21.09 -43.35 16.99
C VAL A 64 -21.78 -44.46 16.19
N SER A 65 -22.21 -44.16 14.95
CA SER A 65 -22.55 -45.14 13.91
C SER A 65 -21.81 -44.78 12.62
N SER A 66 -21.67 -45.73 11.70
CA SER A 66 -20.50 -45.83 10.81
C SER A 66 -20.82 -46.06 9.33
N CYS A 67 -19.92 -45.59 8.45
CA CYS A 67 -19.69 -46.05 7.07
C CYS A 67 -20.82 -45.73 6.03
N GLU A 68 -20.58 -45.64 4.71
CA GLU A 68 -19.34 -45.51 3.90
C GLU A 68 -19.66 -44.98 2.47
N VAL A 69 -18.64 -44.38 1.82
CA VAL A 69 -18.31 -44.39 0.36
C VAL A 69 -19.31 -43.89 -0.72
N ASP A 70 -18.78 -43.00 -1.57
CA ASP A 70 -19.07 -42.63 -2.98
C ASP A 70 -20.50 -42.64 -3.58
N SER A 71 -20.88 -41.49 -4.17
CA SER A 71 -21.02 -41.35 -5.64
C SER A 71 -21.27 -39.90 -6.08
N GLU A 72 -20.72 -39.48 -7.22
CA GLU A 72 -21.14 -38.27 -7.95
C GLU A 72 -22.28 -38.64 -8.92
N SER A 73 -23.41 -37.92 -8.88
CA SER A 73 -24.37 -37.80 -10.00
C SER A 73 -25.38 -36.68 -9.78
N GLU A 74 -25.88 -36.15 -10.88
CA GLU A 74 -26.79 -35.00 -10.99
C GLU A 74 -28.18 -35.28 -10.40
N LEU A 75 -28.81 -34.29 -9.72
CA LEU A 75 -30.27 -34.28 -9.58
C LEU A 75 -30.88 -32.87 -9.34
N TRP A 76 -31.30 -32.26 -10.47
CA TRP A 76 -32.46 -31.36 -10.69
C TRP A 76 -32.64 -30.01 -9.94
N GLU A 77 -33.16 -29.06 -10.71
CA GLU A 77 -33.71 -27.78 -10.24
C GLU A 77 -34.98 -28.00 -9.40
N ILE A 78 -35.06 -27.39 -8.22
CA ILE A 78 -36.34 -27.19 -7.52
C ILE A 78 -36.81 -25.77 -7.84
N GLN A 79 -37.72 -25.65 -8.81
CA GLN A 79 -38.49 -24.42 -9.01
C GLN A 79 -39.54 -24.30 -7.90
N GLU A 80 -39.29 -23.46 -6.89
CA GLU A 80 -40.37 -22.97 -6.04
C GLU A 80 -41.28 -22.03 -6.85
N PRO A 81 -42.61 -22.15 -6.75
CA PRO A 81 -43.53 -21.50 -7.68
C PRO A 81 -43.62 -19.98 -7.47
N LEU A 82 -43.73 -19.23 -8.57
CA LEU A 82 -43.95 -17.78 -8.54
C LEU A 82 -45.30 -17.45 -7.87
N ALA A 83 -45.24 -17.00 -6.61
CA ALA A 83 -46.36 -16.31 -5.98
C ALA A 83 -46.58 -14.96 -6.70
N SER A 84 -47.77 -14.75 -7.26
CA SER A 84 -48.10 -13.52 -7.98
C SER A 84 -48.13 -12.29 -7.04
N PRO A 85 -47.72 -11.10 -7.52
CA PRO A 85 -47.65 -9.92 -6.68
C PRO A 85 -49.05 -9.44 -6.31
N LYS A 86 -49.47 -9.69 -5.06
CA LYS A 86 -50.57 -8.95 -4.44
C LYS A 86 -50.20 -7.46 -4.41
N PRO A 87 -51.10 -6.53 -4.77
CA PRO A 87 -50.79 -5.12 -4.76
C PRO A 87 -50.43 -4.68 -3.34
N ILE A 88 -49.19 -4.23 -3.16
CA ILE A 88 -48.76 -3.62 -1.91
C ILE A 88 -49.49 -2.28 -1.82
N LEU A 89 -50.54 -2.24 -0.99
CA LEU A 89 -51.15 -1.01 -0.52
C LEU A 89 -50.03 -0.09 -0.03
N HIS A 90 -50.00 1.15 -0.55
CA HIS A 90 -49.07 2.17 -0.06
C HIS A 90 -49.32 2.40 1.44
N ILE A 91 -48.52 1.76 2.29
CA ILE A 91 -48.37 2.16 3.67
C ILE A 91 -47.66 3.50 3.61
N SER A 92 -48.43 4.59 3.71
CA SER A 92 -47.89 5.93 3.83
C SER A 92 -46.93 5.94 5.02
N THR A 93 -45.69 6.34 4.76
CA THR A 93 -44.74 6.62 5.84
C THR A 93 -45.36 7.73 6.67
N PRO A 94 -45.53 7.58 8.00
CA PRO A 94 -46.23 8.58 8.80
C PRO A 94 -45.52 9.93 8.64
N GLU A 95 -46.30 10.98 8.34
CA GLU A 95 -45.75 12.28 8.01
C GLU A 95 -44.86 12.78 9.15
N LYS A 96 -43.57 12.86 8.85
CA LYS A 96 -42.51 13.25 9.79
C LYS A 96 -42.66 14.75 10.10
N GLY A 97 -43.48 15.05 11.11
CA GLY A 97 -43.83 16.42 11.51
C GLY A 97 -42.64 17.27 11.97
N PRO A 98 -42.85 18.59 12.12
CA PRO A 98 -41.79 19.54 12.48
C PRO A 98 -41.20 19.28 13.87
N LEU A 99 -39.89 19.50 13.99
CA LEU A 99 -39.13 19.29 15.22
C LEU A 99 -39.05 20.58 16.02
N LYS A 100 -39.53 20.55 17.27
CA LYS A 100 -39.32 21.64 18.24
C LYS A 100 -37.98 21.46 18.96
N LEU A 101 -37.21 22.52 19.03
CA LEU A 101 -35.89 22.59 19.64
C LEU A 101 -35.91 23.65 20.76
N ASP A 102 -35.39 23.32 21.94
CA ASP A 102 -35.30 24.24 23.07
C ASP A 102 -33.86 24.32 23.58
N ALA A 103 -33.26 25.52 23.52
CA ALA A 103 -31.87 25.74 23.91
C ALA A 103 -31.64 25.71 25.43
N SER A 104 -32.68 25.88 26.26
CA SER A 104 -32.58 25.70 27.72
C SER A 104 -32.25 24.25 28.10
N SER A 105 -32.72 23.26 27.32
CA SER A 105 -32.36 21.84 27.47
C SER A 105 -30.86 21.56 27.25
N LEU A 106 -30.14 22.53 26.68
CA LEU A 106 -28.70 22.48 26.45
C LEU A 106 -27.90 23.14 27.58
N GLY A 107 -28.55 23.83 28.51
CA GLY A 107 -27.91 24.72 29.48
C GLY A 107 -27.53 26.09 28.88
N ASP A 108 -28.15 26.47 27.76
CA ASP A 108 -27.93 27.74 27.08
C ASP A 108 -29.16 28.67 27.24
N MET A 109 -29.17 29.82 26.56
CA MET A 109 -30.24 30.81 26.68
C MET A 109 -31.62 30.20 26.32
N PRO A 110 -32.69 30.51 27.07
CA PRO A 110 -34.01 29.94 26.85
C PRO A 110 -34.68 30.52 25.59
N ALA A 111 -34.40 29.89 24.44
CA ALA A 111 -35.01 30.17 23.16
C ALA A 111 -35.51 28.87 22.52
N GLN A 112 -36.69 28.95 21.90
CA GLN A 112 -37.35 27.83 21.24
C GLN A 112 -37.44 28.08 19.73
N TYR A 113 -37.19 27.02 18.95
CA TYR A 113 -37.18 27.02 17.50
C TYR A 113 -38.02 25.87 16.98
N THR A 114 -38.58 26.00 15.77
CA THR A 114 -39.27 24.91 15.08
C THR A 114 -38.65 24.75 13.70
N VAL A 115 -38.12 23.56 13.42
CA VAL A 115 -37.40 23.24 12.17
C VAL A 115 -38.09 22.08 11.45
N CYS A 116 -37.69 21.82 10.20
CA CYS A 116 -38.14 20.65 9.45
C CYS A 116 -37.74 19.32 10.14
N HIS A 117 -38.24 18.20 9.63
CA HIS A 117 -37.70 16.90 10.04
C HIS A 117 -36.21 16.76 9.66
N LEU A 118 -35.46 15.98 10.45
CA LEU A 118 -34.03 15.73 10.28
C LEU A 118 -33.76 14.23 10.27
N GLU A 119 -32.94 13.77 9.33
CA GLU A 119 -32.57 12.36 9.27
C GLU A 119 -31.58 11.99 10.39
N PRO A 120 -31.49 10.71 10.84
CA PRO A 120 -30.74 10.34 12.05
C PRO A 120 -29.25 10.71 12.10
N HIS A 121 -28.64 10.95 10.94
CA HIS A 121 -27.24 11.36 10.77
C HIS A 121 -27.04 12.89 10.85
N GLN A 122 -28.11 13.67 10.94
CA GLN A 122 -28.09 15.13 10.99
C GLN A 122 -28.16 15.65 12.43
N MET A 123 -27.53 16.80 12.65
CA MET A 123 -27.42 17.51 13.93
C MET A 123 -27.91 18.96 13.74
N PRO A 124 -29.01 19.39 14.40
CA PRO A 124 -29.55 20.73 14.23
C PRO A 124 -28.70 21.84 14.87
N VAL A 125 -28.62 22.96 14.17
CA VAL A 125 -28.03 24.23 14.61
C VAL A 125 -28.92 25.39 14.14
N VAL A 126 -29.44 26.19 15.06
CA VAL A 126 -30.30 27.36 14.76
C VAL A 126 -30.27 28.37 15.92
N GLY A 127 -29.96 29.65 15.63
CA GLY A 127 -29.84 30.69 16.66
C GLY A 127 -28.88 30.30 17.81
N VAL A 128 -29.35 30.28 19.06
CA VAL A 128 -28.54 29.78 20.20
C VAL A 128 -28.53 28.24 20.31
N TYR A 129 -29.44 27.53 19.66
CA TYR A 129 -29.48 26.06 19.71
C TYR A 129 -28.35 25.45 18.88
N CYS A 130 -27.57 24.57 19.50
CA CYS A 130 -26.54 23.77 18.85
C CYS A 130 -26.54 22.37 19.45
N ASP A 131 -26.80 21.34 18.64
CA ASP A 131 -26.73 19.94 19.07
C ASP A 131 -25.39 19.63 19.77
N LYS A 132 -25.45 19.02 20.96
CA LYS A 132 -24.30 18.66 21.81
C LYS A 132 -23.27 17.75 21.10
N ARG A 133 -23.64 17.10 20.00
CA ARG A 133 -22.76 16.30 19.13
C ARG A 133 -21.89 17.15 18.20
N VAL A 134 -22.24 18.40 17.92
CA VAL A 134 -21.45 19.33 17.09
C VAL A 134 -20.34 19.95 17.94
N VAL A 135 -19.09 19.51 17.73
CA VAL A 135 -17.94 19.89 18.56
C VAL A 135 -16.70 20.24 17.72
N PRO A 136 -15.92 21.27 18.07
CA PRO A 136 -14.77 21.70 17.27
C PRO A 136 -13.69 20.64 17.07
N GLY A 137 -13.13 20.61 15.85
CA GLY A 137 -12.01 19.78 15.39
C GLY A 137 -12.40 18.53 14.61
N PHE A 138 -13.68 18.25 14.44
CA PHE A 138 -14.17 17.21 13.51
C PHE A 138 -14.60 17.86 12.19
N LYS A 139 -14.61 17.08 11.10
CA LYS A 139 -15.17 17.54 9.83
C LYS A 139 -16.69 17.41 9.86
N TYR A 140 -17.38 18.42 9.35
CA TYR A 140 -18.81 18.40 9.14
C TYR A 140 -19.13 18.92 7.73
N ARG A 141 -20.08 18.25 7.06
CA ARG A 141 -20.78 18.80 5.91
C ARG A 141 -21.99 19.56 6.43
N VAL A 142 -22.24 20.77 5.93
CA VAL A 142 -23.30 21.65 6.45
C VAL A 142 -24.35 21.88 5.38
N ARG A 143 -25.60 21.55 5.69
CA ARG A 143 -26.76 21.72 4.82
C ARG A 143 -27.69 22.80 5.41
N PRO A 144 -28.02 23.86 4.67
CA PRO A 144 -29.11 24.77 5.06
C PRO A 144 -30.43 24.02 5.12
N LEU A 145 -31.23 24.22 6.17
CA LEU A 145 -32.54 23.57 6.27
C LEU A 145 -33.57 24.27 5.37
N PRO A 146 -34.55 23.52 4.82
CA PRO A 146 -35.72 24.10 4.17
C PRO A 146 -36.69 24.70 5.20
N GLU A 147 -37.59 25.57 4.73
CA GLU A 147 -38.76 25.98 5.50
C GLU A 147 -39.62 24.77 5.91
N VAL A 148 -40.29 24.88 7.07
CA VAL A 148 -41.18 23.82 7.58
C VAL A 148 -42.26 23.48 6.55
N GLY A 149 -42.34 22.20 6.17
CA GLY A 149 -43.29 21.69 5.17
C GLY A 149 -42.76 21.68 3.72
N LYS A 150 -41.58 22.23 3.44
CA LYS A 150 -40.94 22.13 2.11
C LYS A 150 -39.96 20.95 2.04
N PRO A 151 -39.77 20.31 0.86
CA PRO A 151 -38.83 19.21 0.69
C PRO A 151 -37.36 19.65 0.83
N SER A 152 -36.53 18.74 1.32
CA SER A 152 -35.11 18.96 1.69
C SER A 152 -34.19 19.20 0.49
N ASP A 153 -34.62 18.80 -0.71
CA ASP A 153 -33.78 18.76 -1.93
C ASP A 153 -33.46 20.14 -2.52
N SER A 154 -34.06 21.20 -1.98
CA SER A 154 -33.95 22.58 -2.48
C SER A 154 -32.62 23.28 -2.15
N HIS A 155 -31.81 22.75 -1.23
CA HIS A 155 -30.61 23.43 -0.73
C HIS A 155 -29.35 22.55 -0.80
N LYS A 156 -28.42 22.99 -1.66
CA LYS A 156 -27.05 22.45 -1.72
C LYS A 156 -26.31 22.67 -0.40
N CYS A 157 -25.42 21.75 -0.07
CA CYS A 157 -24.55 21.91 1.09
C CYS A 157 -23.55 23.06 0.89
N LEU A 158 -23.21 23.74 1.97
CA LEU A 158 -22.20 24.80 2.00
C LEU A 158 -20.81 24.27 1.58
N PHE A 159 -19.86 25.18 1.39
CA PHE A 159 -18.45 24.86 1.14
C PHE A 159 -18.20 24.01 -0.12
N ASN A 160 -19.00 24.23 -1.18
CA ASN A 160 -19.01 23.44 -2.41
C ASN A 160 -19.24 21.93 -2.13
N GLU A 161 -20.20 21.65 -1.25
CA GLU A 161 -20.66 20.32 -0.84
C GLU A 161 -19.62 19.45 -0.08
N LYS A 162 -18.45 20.01 0.23
CA LYS A 162 -17.36 19.35 0.98
C LYS A 162 -17.55 19.49 2.49
N ALA A 163 -17.20 18.45 3.25
CA ALA A 163 -17.03 18.59 4.69
C ALA A 163 -15.78 19.41 5.03
N GLN A 164 -15.88 20.34 5.96
CA GLN A 164 -14.74 21.12 6.47
C GLN A 164 -14.55 20.91 7.98
N VAL A 165 -13.33 21.11 8.47
CA VAL A 165 -13.01 21.05 9.91
C VAL A 165 -13.62 22.26 10.61
N LEU A 166 -14.49 22.02 11.59
CA LEU A 166 -15.03 23.08 12.46
C LEU A 166 -13.95 23.55 13.44
N LYS A 167 -13.31 24.70 13.21
CA LYS A 167 -12.24 25.23 14.07
C LYS A 167 -12.77 25.72 15.43
N SER A 168 -13.90 26.42 15.45
CA SER A 168 -14.50 26.95 16.68
C SER A 168 -15.99 27.29 16.55
N ILE A 169 -16.71 27.27 17.68
CA ILE A 169 -18.07 27.79 17.83
C ILE A 169 -17.99 29.02 18.76
N GLY A 170 -18.51 30.17 18.31
CA GLY A 170 -18.57 31.39 19.10
C GLY A 170 -19.62 31.37 20.21
N ARG A 171 -19.60 32.38 21.09
CA ARG A 171 -20.65 32.64 22.09
C ARG A 171 -21.45 33.89 21.71
N GLY A 172 -22.73 33.94 22.09
CA GLY A 172 -23.62 35.06 21.82
C GLY A 172 -25.06 34.60 21.57
N TYR A 173 -25.94 35.57 21.25
CA TYR A 173 -27.31 35.35 20.80
C TYR A 173 -27.39 34.66 19.44
N ALA A 174 -26.34 34.80 18.65
CA ALA A 174 -26.03 34.00 17.47
C ALA A 174 -24.69 33.27 17.68
N ARG A 175 -24.49 32.14 17.01
CA ARG A 175 -23.29 31.32 17.13
C ARG A 175 -22.51 31.37 15.83
N ARG A 176 -21.34 32.01 15.85
CA ARG A 176 -20.38 32.00 14.74
C ARG A 176 -19.71 30.63 14.64
N PHE A 177 -20.01 29.87 13.59
CA PHE A 177 -19.28 28.65 13.25
C PHE A 177 -18.13 29.03 12.34
N THR A 178 -16.90 28.82 12.81
CA THR A 178 -15.68 29.08 12.04
C THR A 178 -15.13 27.76 11.54
N PHE A 179 -15.14 27.58 10.24
CA PHE A 179 -14.57 26.41 9.54
C PHE A 179 -13.15 26.70 9.08
N GLU A 180 -12.61 25.90 8.17
CA GLU A 180 -11.19 25.99 7.83
C GLU A 180 -10.85 27.26 7.05
N ASN A 181 -11.66 27.59 6.05
CA ASN A 181 -11.45 28.74 5.16
C ASN A 181 -12.60 29.76 5.17
N ASP A 182 -13.64 29.51 5.97
CA ASP A 182 -14.94 30.20 5.88
C ASP A 182 -15.66 30.23 7.24
N HIS A 183 -16.71 31.06 7.38
CA HIS A 183 -17.53 31.13 8.59
C HIS A 183 -18.95 31.64 8.31
N PHE A 184 -19.91 31.21 9.13
CA PHE A 184 -21.28 31.72 9.12
C PHE A 184 -21.84 31.83 10.54
N TRP A 185 -22.99 32.48 10.69
CA TRP A 185 -23.74 32.54 11.94
C TRP A 185 -25.01 31.68 11.86
N SER A 186 -25.38 31.06 12.97
CA SER A 186 -26.55 30.16 13.09
C SER A 186 -27.92 30.83 12.93
N ASP A 187 -27.97 32.15 12.81
CA ASP A 187 -29.13 32.99 12.55
C ASP A 187 -29.13 33.62 11.14
N ASN A 188 -28.07 33.42 10.33
CA ASN A 188 -28.03 33.80 8.91
C ASN A 188 -29.20 33.17 8.10
N ARG A 189 -29.89 32.17 8.67
CA ARG A 189 -31.11 31.54 8.17
C ARG A 189 -32.03 31.20 9.35
N PRO A 190 -33.31 31.63 9.36
CA PRO A 190 -34.23 31.31 10.45
C PRO A 190 -34.62 29.82 10.48
N GLU A 191 -34.49 29.10 9.37
CA GLU A 191 -34.70 27.65 9.29
C GLU A 191 -33.56 26.87 9.97
N GLY A 192 -32.36 27.47 10.05
CA GLY A 192 -31.15 26.85 10.59
C GLY A 192 -30.41 25.92 9.62
N TYR A 193 -29.61 25.03 10.20
CA TYR A 193 -28.66 24.15 9.50
C TYR A 193 -28.66 22.73 10.07
N ALA A 194 -28.54 21.73 9.19
CA ALA A 194 -28.13 20.38 9.55
C ALA A 194 -26.61 20.24 9.38
N PHE A 195 -25.95 19.74 10.42
CA PHE A 195 -24.56 19.28 10.36
C PHE A 195 -24.57 17.77 10.17
N GLU A 196 -23.79 17.28 9.21
CA GLU A 196 -23.61 15.86 8.87
C GLU A 196 -22.13 15.49 9.16
N LEU A 197 -21.87 14.47 9.98
CA LEU A 197 -20.51 14.11 10.41
C LEU A 197 -19.72 13.42 9.28
N GLU A 198 -18.44 13.77 9.10
CA GLU A 198 -17.54 13.05 8.19
C GLU A 198 -16.25 12.66 8.93
N LEU A 199 -16.13 11.40 9.38
CA LEU A 199 -14.91 10.89 10.02
C LEU A 199 -13.90 10.39 8.99
N VAL A 200 -14.35 9.66 7.97
CA VAL A 200 -13.55 9.21 6.83
C VAL A 200 -13.94 9.97 5.56
N SER A 201 -12.99 10.29 4.69
CA SER A 201 -13.20 10.97 3.41
C SER A 201 -12.74 10.13 2.22
N GLU A 202 -13.19 10.49 1.02
CA GLU A 202 -12.68 9.90 -0.22
C GLU A 202 -11.19 10.21 -0.41
N GLY A 203 -10.42 9.22 -0.85
CA GLY A 203 -8.95 9.26 -0.88
C GLY A 203 -8.24 8.81 0.41
N ASP A 204 -8.94 8.63 1.54
CA ASP A 204 -8.35 8.08 2.76
C ASP A 204 -7.84 6.64 2.53
N LYS A 205 -6.70 6.29 3.16
CA LYS A 205 -5.99 5.03 2.92
C LYS A 205 -5.68 4.31 4.23
N PHE A 206 -5.90 3.00 4.24
CA PHE A 206 -5.76 2.14 5.41
C PHE A 206 -5.04 0.84 5.07
N THR A 207 -4.45 0.21 6.08
CA THR A 207 -4.04 -1.20 6.07
C THR A 207 -5.08 -1.99 6.84
N PHE A 208 -5.54 -3.10 6.28
CA PHE A 208 -6.51 -3.98 6.93
C PHE A 208 -5.86 -5.24 7.49
N PHE A 209 -6.25 -5.56 8.72
CA PHE A 209 -5.73 -6.64 9.55
C PHE A 209 -6.88 -7.55 9.97
N ASP A 210 -6.61 -8.82 10.20
CA ASP A 210 -7.62 -9.79 10.64
C ASP A 210 -7.93 -9.68 12.15
N THR A 211 -8.46 -10.77 12.74
CA THR A 211 -8.70 -10.90 14.19
C THR A 211 -7.45 -11.25 15.00
N ASN A 212 -6.38 -11.70 14.36
CA ASN A 212 -5.09 -12.06 14.99
C ASN A 212 -4.10 -10.87 14.98
N ASN A 213 -4.47 -9.78 14.31
CA ASN A 213 -3.63 -8.61 13.98
C ASN A 213 -2.61 -8.89 12.87
N GLU A 214 -2.83 -9.92 12.05
CA GLU A 214 -2.02 -10.17 10.85
C GLU A 214 -2.44 -9.24 9.70
N PRO A 215 -1.49 -8.58 9.01
CA PRO A 215 -1.78 -7.64 7.92
C PRO A 215 -2.15 -8.36 6.61
N TYR A 216 -3.37 -8.14 6.11
CA TYR A 216 -3.89 -8.81 4.91
C TYR A 216 -3.83 -7.96 3.62
N GLY A 217 -3.79 -6.63 3.73
CA GLY A 217 -3.74 -5.76 2.56
C GLY A 217 -3.94 -4.28 2.86
N THR A 218 -4.17 -3.49 1.82
CA THR A 218 -4.55 -2.08 1.92
C THR A 218 -5.90 -1.80 1.29
N VAL A 219 -6.59 -0.76 1.77
CA VAL A 219 -7.81 -0.22 1.16
C VAL A 219 -7.72 1.30 1.04
N GLU A 220 -8.07 1.80 -0.14
CA GLU A 220 -8.23 3.22 -0.46
C GLU A 220 -9.73 3.51 -0.66
N ILE A 221 -10.27 4.52 0.02
CA ILE A 221 -11.69 4.91 -0.11
C ILE A 221 -11.88 5.59 -1.47
N ILE A 222 -12.68 4.98 -2.35
CA ILE A 222 -12.96 5.53 -3.69
C ILE A 222 -14.26 6.33 -3.70
N LYS A 223 -15.28 5.88 -2.96
CA LYS A 223 -16.58 6.56 -2.86
C LYS A 223 -17.27 6.29 -1.53
N LEU A 224 -17.86 7.31 -0.90
CA LEU A 224 -18.72 7.11 0.29
C LEU A 224 -20.11 6.57 -0.11
N GLU A 225 -20.60 5.55 0.59
CA GLU A 225 -21.90 4.91 0.35
C GLU A 225 -22.96 5.50 1.31
N GLY A 226 -23.16 6.81 1.22
CA GLY A 226 -24.10 7.57 2.04
C GLY A 226 -23.46 8.30 3.23
N PRO A 227 -24.28 8.94 4.09
CA PRO A 227 -23.81 9.71 5.24
C PRO A 227 -23.35 8.81 6.40
N GLN A 228 -22.48 9.35 7.27
CA GLN A 228 -21.92 8.61 8.39
C GLN A 228 -22.76 8.85 9.65
N LEU A 229 -23.29 7.78 10.23
CA LEU A 229 -24.19 7.86 11.39
C LEU A 229 -23.37 7.84 12.69
N GLU A 230 -23.39 8.92 13.47
CA GLU A 230 -22.74 8.95 14.79
C GLU A 230 -23.40 7.95 15.75
N ILE A 231 -22.61 7.00 16.25
CA ILE A 231 -23.02 5.97 17.21
C ILE A 231 -22.78 6.46 18.64
N SER A 232 -21.65 7.14 18.87
CA SER A 232 -21.33 7.72 20.17
C SER A 232 -20.28 8.83 20.07
N SER A 233 -20.29 9.72 21.07
CA SER A 233 -19.33 10.79 21.25
C SER A 233 -19.02 10.92 22.74
N SER A 234 -17.75 10.81 23.13
CA SER A 234 -17.34 10.86 24.54
C SER A 234 -16.24 11.91 24.76
N ILE A 235 -16.38 12.67 25.83
CA ILE A 235 -15.41 13.69 26.24
C ILE A 235 -14.63 13.13 27.42
N THR A 236 -13.31 13.03 27.28
CA THR A 236 -12.40 12.48 28.29
C THR A 236 -11.41 13.55 28.75
N LYS A 237 -10.67 13.30 29.84
CA LYS A 237 -9.57 14.18 30.29
C LYS A 237 -8.50 14.40 29.20
N ASN A 238 -8.36 13.44 28.28
CA ASN A 238 -7.29 13.39 27.28
C ASN A 238 -7.71 13.96 25.93
N GLY A 239 -9.01 14.14 25.68
CA GLY A 239 -9.54 14.47 24.35
C GLY A 239 -10.98 14.00 24.12
N VAL A 240 -11.47 14.18 22.89
CA VAL A 240 -12.81 13.77 22.46
C VAL A 240 -12.71 12.57 21.51
N GLU A 241 -13.43 11.49 21.80
CA GLU A 241 -13.61 10.36 20.88
C GLU A 241 -14.99 10.44 20.21
N LYS A 242 -15.05 10.19 18.90
CA LYS A 242 -16.31 9.94 18.17
C LYS A 242 -16.26 8.59 17.47
N ARG A 243 -17.41 7.92 17.43
CA ARG A 243 -17.63 6.67 16.68
C ARG A 243 -18.77 6.86 15.70
N ALA A 244 -18.56 6.49 14.45
CA ALA A 244 -19.60 6.53 13.42
C ALA A 244 -19.69 5.21 12.64
N SER A 245 -20.90 4.83 12.24
CA SER A 245 -21.09 3.79 11.22
C SER A 245 -20.70 4.37 9.86
N VAL A 246 -19.88 3.63 9.12
CA VAL A 246 -19.38 4.02 7.80
C VAL A 246 -19.64 2.92 6.78
N LYS A 247 -19.97 3.34 5.55
CA LYS A 247 -20.10 2.49 4.37
C LYS A 247 -19.40 3.19 3.21
N PHE A 248 -18.61 2.47 2.42
CA PHE A 248 -17.88 3.02 1.29
C PHE A 248 -17.44 1.95 0.29
N THR A 249 -17.34 2.33 -0.97
CA THR A 249 -16.68 1.51 -1.98
C THR A 249 -15.18 1.72 -1.87
N GLY A 250 -14.46 0.66 -1.48
CA GLY A 250 -13.01 0.67 -1.28
C GLY A 250 -12.28 -0.08 -2.40
N LYS A 251 -11.14 0.46 -2.85
CA LYS A 251 -10.17 -0.27 -3.67
C LYS A 251 -9.31 -1.13 -2.74
N VAL A 252 -9.68 -2.41 -2.60
CA VAL A 252 -9.04 -3.38 -1.70
C VAL A 252 -7.96 -4.15 -2.45
N GLU A 253 -6.70 -3.94 -2.07
CA GLU A 253 -5.52 -4.67 -2.57
C GLU A 253 -5.05 -5.64 -1.50
N TYR A 254 -5.10 -6.95 -1.78
CA TYR A 254 -4.59 -7.98 -0.87
C TYR A 254 -3.08 -8.12 -1.04
N TYR A 255 -2.33 -8.21 0.05
CA TYR A 255 -0.87 -8.31 0.02
C TYR A 255 -0.33 -9.56 -0.66
N GLU A 256 -1.13 -10.61 -0.77
CA GLU A 256 -0.83 -11.87 -1.45
C GLU A 256 -0.96 -11.78 -2.98
N THR A 257 -1.89 -10.96 -3.50
CA THR A 257 -2.16 -10.89 -4.95
C THR A 257 -1.65 -9.60 -5.60
N GLY A 258 -1.51 -8.51 -4.84
CA GLY A 258 -1.18 -7.18 -5.37
C GLY A 258 -2.20 -6.58 -6.33
N VAL A 259 -3.38 -7.20 -6.51
CA VAL A 259 -4.43 -6.71 -7.41
C VAL A 259 -5.53 -6.02 -6.60
N GLY A 260 -5.59 -4.69 -6.72
CA GLY A 260 -6.66 -3.87 -6.17
C GLY A 260 -8.01 -4.15 -6.86
N LYS A 261 -9.04 -4.51 -6.08
CA LYS A 261 -10.41 -4.72 -6.57
C LYS A 261 -11.38 -3.79 -5.82
N LEU A 262 -12.33 -3.20 -6.53
CA LEU A 262 -13.40 -2.42 -5.91
C LEU A 262 -14.35 -3.36 -5.17
N LEU A 263 -14.59 -3.09 -3.89
CA LEU A 263 -15.50 -3.86 -3.03
C LEU A 263 -16.29 -2.89 -2.14
N PRO A 264 -17.57 -3.16 -1.83
CA PRO A 264 -18.28 -2.46 -0.76
C PRO A 264 -17.69 -2.86 0.59
N VAL A 265 -17.47 -1.86 1.45
CA VAL A 265 -16.86 -2.00 2.77
C VAL A 265 -17.72 -1.26 3.79
N SER A 266 -18.01 -1.90 4.92
CA SER A 266 -18.77 -1.29 6.02
C SER A 266 -18.18 -1.63 7.38
N GLY A 267 -18.34 -0.74 8.35
CA GLY A 267 -17.85 -0.92 9.72
C GLY A 267 -18.10 0.30 10.62
N THR A 268 -17.32 0.42 11.69
CA THR A 268 -17.37 1.53 12.66
C THR A 268 -16.05 2.28 12.69
N ALA A 269 -16.03 3.52 12.19
CA ALA A 269 -14.89 4.41 12.29
C ALA A 269 -14.79 4.99 13.71
N VAL A 270 -13.57 5.05 14.26
CA VAL A 270 -13.26 5.66 15.56
C VAL A 270 -12.25 6.78 15.32
N ALA A 271 -12.64 8.01 15.64
CA ALA A 271 -11.79 9.19 15.52
C ALA A 271 -11.57 9.84 16.89
N PHE A 272 -10.37 10.37 17.11
CA PHE A 272 -9.97 10.99 18.37
C PHE A 272 -9.30 12.34 18.13
N LYS A 273 -9.70 13.34 18.93
CA LYS A 273 -9.06 14.65 19.03
C LYS A 273 -8.37 14.75 20.39
N ALA A 274 -7.04 14.71 20.44
CA ALA A 274 -6.33 14.90 21.69
C ALA A 274 -6.44 16.35 22.18
N LYS A 275 -6.38 16.55 23.50
CA LYS A 275 -6.33 17.87 24.13
C LYS A 275 -5.13 18.67 23.58
N GLY A 276 -5.40 19.87 23.06
CA GLY A 276 -4.38 20.74 22.44
C GLY A 276 -4.19 20.54 20.93
N GLN A 277 -4.69 19.44 20.33
CA GLN A 277 -4.73 19.32 18.87
C GLN A 277 -5.89 20.14 18.29
N ALA A 278 -5.69 20.72 17.10
CA ALA A 278 -6.75 21.47 16.41
C ALA A 278 -7.85 20.55 15.86
N GLN A 279 -7.47 19.40 15.30
CA GLN A 279 -8.31 18.49 14.54
C GLN A 279 -8.26 17.05 15.11
N ALA A 280 -9.32 16.28 14.89
CA ALA A 280 -9.39 14.84 15.14
C ALA A 280 -8.73 14.02 14.01
N GLY A 281 -8.03 12.95 14.37
CA GLY A 281 -7.60 11.91 13.44
C GLY A 281 -8.46 10.65 13.55
N VAL A 282 -8.72 9.95 12.45
CA VAL A 282 -9.20 8.56 12.51
C VAL A 282 -8.11 7.71 13.14
N VAL A 283 -8.43 6.97 14.20
CA VAL A 283 -7.49 6.08 14.89
C VAL A 283 -7.56 4.68 14.31
N LYS A 284 -8.78 4.20 14.03
CA LYS A 284 -9.05 2.89 13.41
C LYS A 284 -10.48 2.81 12.86
N VAL A 285 -10.73 1.87 11.97
CA VAL A 285 -12.09 1.40 11.63
C VAL A 285 -12.21 -0.05 12.11
N THR A 286 -13.16 -0.33 13.00
CA THR A 286 -13.39 -1.65 13.58
C THR A 286 -14.62 -2.33 12.99
N ASN A 287 -14.75 -3.64 13.16
CA ASN A 287 -15.87 -4.44 12.66
C ASN A 287 -16.06 -4.30 11.14
N VAL A 288 -14.96 -4.33 10.40
CA VAL A 288 -14.97 -4.07 8.96
C VAL A 288 -15.18 -5.37 8.20
N TYR A 289 -16.24 -5.44 7.38
CA TYR A 289 -16.58 -6.63 6.62
C TYR A 289 -16.10 -6.54 5.17
N ILE A 290 -15.26 -7.49 4.75
CA ILE A 290 -14.77 -7.64 3.37
C ILE A 290 -14.94 -9.11 2.97
N LYS A 291 -15.72 -9.38 1.92
CA LYS A 291 -16.05 -10.76 1.45
C LYS A 291 -16.47 -11.71 2.59
N LYS A 292 -17.41 -11.28 3.44
CA LYS A 292 -17.93 -12.00 4.62
C LYS A 292 -16.91 -12.29 5.75
N LYS A 293 -15.62 -11.94 5.60
CA LYS A 293 -14.63 -11.97 6.70
C LYS A 293 -14.59 -10.63 7.44
N ARG A 294 -14.28 -10.68 8.74
CA ARG A 294 -14.20 -9.52 9.65
C ARG A 294 -12.74 -9.09 9.85
N TYR A 295 -12.50 -7.80 9.73
CA TYR A 295 -11.20 -7.14 9.79
C TYR A 295 -11.26 -5.89 10.67
N HIS A 296 -10.09 -5.30 10.92
CA HIS A 296 -9.95 -3.92 11.40
C HIS A 296 -8.93 -3.17 10.56
N LEU A 297 -9.11 -1.85 10.42
CA LEU A 297 -8.31 -0.97 9.57
C LEU A 297 -7.54 0.02 10.45
N LEU A 298 -6.25 0.20 10.16
CA LEU A 298 -5.42 1.27 10.72
C LEU A 298 -5.02 2.26 9.60
N PRO A 299 -4.94 3.57 9.86
CA PRO A 299 -4.56 4.56 8.85
C PRO A 299 -3.18 4.31 8.21
N GLY A 300 -3.05 4.66 6.94
CA GLY A 300 -1.82 4.55 6.14
C GLY A 300 -1.66 3.20 5.41
N MET A 301 -0.81 3.18 4.39
CA MET A 301 -0.51 1.98 3.58
C MET A 301 0.82 1.35 4.03
N GLN A 302 0.76 0.28 4.82
CA GLN A 302 1.94 -0.41 5.36
C GLN A 302 2.52 -1.44 4.36
N LYS A 303 2.94 -0.96 3.18
CA LYS A 303 3.41 -1.78 2.05
C LYS A 303 4.53 -2.79 2.38
N ARG A 304 5.24 -2.63 3.51
CA ARG A 304 6.17 -3.63 4.07
C ARG A 304 5.55 -5.02 4.25
N HIS A 305 4.24 -5.11 4.46
CA HIS A 305 3.56 -6.38 4.64
C HIS A 305 3.12 -7.04 3.31
N ARG A 306 3.47 -6.45 2.16
CA ARG A 306 3.29 -7.09 0.85
C ARG A 306 4.04 -8.42 0.83
N ARG A 307 3.34 -9.48 0.41
CA ARG A 307 3.90 -10.82 0.28
C ARG A 307 4.14 -11.09 -1.20
N VAL A 308 5.26 -11.71 -1.53
CA VAL A 308 5.59 -12.10 -2.90
C VAL A 308 5.94 -13.57 -2.89
N THR A 309 5.08 -14.39 -3.49
CA THR A 309 5.36 -15.82 -3.66
C THR A 309 6.02 -16.04 -5.02
N VAL A 310 7.14 -16.76 -5.01
CA VAL A 310 7.92 -17.12 -6.20
C VAL A 310 8.09 -18.63 -6.27
N ARG A 311 8.06 -19.22 -7.47
CA ARG A 311 8.25 -20.66 -7.68
C ARG A 311 9.45 -20.93 -8.60
N GLY A 312 10.34 -21.84 -8.21
CA GLY A 312 11.49 -22.21 -9.05
C GLY A 312 11.10 -22.82 -10.41
N THR A 313 9.92 -23.45 -10.49
CA THR A 313 9.35 -23.95 -11.75
C THR A 313 9.07 -22.85 -12.77
N GLU A 314 8.71 -21.63 -12.33
CA GLU A 314 8.46 -20.47 -13.21
C GLU A 314 9.73 -20.00 -13.95
N ILE A 315 10.90 -20.40 -13.47
CA ILE A 315 12.22 -19.99 -13.99
C ILE A 315 13.04 -21.18 -14.51
N ASN A 316 12.45 -22.39 -14.58
CA ASN A 316 13.10 -23.66 -14.92
C ASN A 316 14.28 -24.05 -13.99
N ASP A 317 14.13 -23.77 -12.69
CA ASP A 317 15.05 -24.15 -11.61
C ASP A 317 14.36 -25.16 -10.67
N VAL A 318 15.04 -25.55 -9.58
CA VAL A 318 14.55 -26.53 -8.59
C VAL A 318 13.12 -26.19 -8.13
N PRO A 319 12.15 -27.15 -8.12
CA PRO A 319 10.72 -26.91 -7.90
C PRO A 319 10.38 -26.56 -6.44
N THR A 320 10.81 -25.37 -6.03
CA THR A 320 10.68 -24.79 -4.68
C THR A 320 9.68 -23.65 -4.70
N LYS A 321 8.97 -23.45 -3.59
CA LYS A 321 8.02 -22.35 -3.37
C LYS A 321 8.51 -21.53 -2.18
N TYR A 322 8.67 -20.22 -2.36
CA TYR A 322 9.03 -19.29 -1.28
C TYR A 322 8.05 -18.14 -1.24
N THR A 323 7.72 -17.67 -0.04
CA THR A 323 6.94 -16.44 0.18
C THR A 323 7.79 -15.42 0.93
N MET A 324 8.27 -14.42 0.19
CA MET A 324 9.00 -13.28 0.72
C MET A 324 8.02 -12.26 1.29
N THR A 325 8.45 -11.45 2.26
CA THR A 325 7.70 -10.28 2.74
C THR A 325 8.57 -9.03 2.59
N GLY A 326 7.97 -7.86 2.36
CA GLY A 326 8.70 -6.58 2.41
C GLY A 326 9.52 -6.19 1.18
N LEU A 327 9.41 -6.89 0.05
CA LEU A 327 10.03 -6.50 -1.23
C LEU A 327 9.42 -5.17 -1.77
N GLU A 328 10.25 -4.21 -2.18
CA GLU A 328 9.79 -2.95 -2.75
C GLU A 328 9.50 -3.06 -4.26
N PRO A 329 8.59 -2.24 -4.86
CA PRO A 329 8.15 -2.41 -6.25
C PRO A 329 9.24 -2.21 -7.33
N CYS A 330 10.40 -1.69 -6.95
CA CYS A 330 11.59 -1.48 -7.78
C CYS A 330 12.61 -2.62 -7.69
N GLU A 331 12.39 -3.61 -6.83
CA GLU A 331 13.37 -4.65 -6.51
C GLU A 331 13.02 -5.99 -7.16
N LEU A 332 14.06 -6.71 -7.58
CA LEU A 332 13.98 -8.05 -8.13
C LEU A 332 14.18 -9.09 -7.01
N PRO A 333 13.32 -10.11 -6.88
CA PRO A 333 13.37 -11.07 -5.78
C PRO A 333 14.52 -12.08 -5.86
N VAL A 334 15.16 -12.32 -4.71
CA VAL A 334 16.14 -13.39 -4.46
C VAL A 334 15.83 -14.07 -3.12
N VAL A 335 15.65 -15.39 -3.11
CA VAL A 335 15.42 -16.20 -1.90
C VAL A 335 15.73 -17.67 -2.14
N GLY A 336 16.63 -18.27 -1.36
CA GLY A 336 16.96 -19.70 -1.47
C GLY A 336 17.41 -20.09 -2.88
N THR A 337 16.80 -21.11 -3.49
CA THR A 337 17.06 -21.47 -4.91
C THR A 337 16.53 -20.44 -5.91
N TYR A 338 15.65 -19.52 -5.53
CA TYR A 338 15.07 -18.56 -6.47
C TYR A 338 15.93 -17.31 -6.63
N VAL A 339 16.22 -16.97 -7.89
CA VAL A 339 16.78 -15.68 -8.32
C VAL A 339 15.99 -15.25 -9.55
N ASP A 340 15.40 -14.05 -9.54
CA ASP A 340 14.65 -13.51 -10.69
C ASP A 340 15.53 -13.55 -11.98
N PRO A 341 15.06 -14.08 -13.12
CA PRO A 341 15.86 -14.21 -14.34
C PRO A 341 16.36 -12.89 -14.95
N ARG A 342 15.85 -11.75 -14.50
CA ARG A 342 16.36 -10.41 -14.85
C ARG A 342 17.63 -10.05 -14.08
N ILE A 343 17.97 -10.75 -13.00
CA ILE A 343 19.21 -10.55 -12.24
C ILE A 343 20.34 -11.26 -12.99
N LEU A 344 21.23 -10.48 -13.59
CA LEU A 344 22.24 -10.99 -14.53
C LEU A 344 23.63 -10.44 -14.23
N PRO A 345 24.68 -11.28 -14.29
CA PRO A 345 26.07 -10.82 -14.21
C PRO A 345 26.41 -9.75 -15.25
N GLY A 346 27.28 -8.82 -14.86
CA GLY A 346 27.72 -7.66 -15.61
C GLY A 346 26.89 -6.39 -15.40
N PHE A 347 25.69 -6.49 -14.82
CA PHE A 347 24.85 -5.34 -14.45
C PHE A 347 25.06 -4.90 -13.00
N TYR A 348 24.69 -3.67 -12.68
CA TYR A 348 24.82 -3.08 -11.35
C TYR A 348 23.50 -3.16 -10.57
N TYR A 349 23.58 -3.55 -9.30
CA TYR A 349 22.42 -3.64 -8.40
C TYR A 349 22.74 -3.04 -7.02
N ARG A 350 21.73 -2.48 -6.36
CA ARG A 350 21.74 -2.21 -4.92
C ARG A 350 20.99 -3.34 -4.21
N VAL A 351 21.54 -3.85 -3.12
CA VAL A 351 20.98 -5.01 -2.41
C VAL A 351 20.35 -4.59 -1.08
N ARG A 352 19.14 -5.04 -0.80
CA ARG A 352 18.45 -4.81 0.48
C ARG A 352 17.88 -6.13 1.04
N PRO A 353 18.13 -6.47 2.31
CA PRO A 353 17.40 -7.51 3.02
C PRO A 353 15.97 -7.05 3.31
N ASN A 354 14.96 -7.85 2.97
CA ASN A 354 13.60 -7.34 2.91
C ASN A 354 13.00 -6.95 4.28
N ASP A 355 13.51 -7.56 5.35
CA ASP A 355 13.19 -7.31 6.75
C ASP A 355 13.54 -5.88 7.24
N ARG A 356 14.47 -5.19 6.56
CA ARG A 356 14.96 -3.86 6.95
C ARG A 356 15.06 -2.86 5.80
N ARG A 357 15.22 -1.57 6.13
CA ARG A 357 15.44 -0.49 5.15
C ARG A 357 16.89 -0.32 4.73
N GLU A 358 17.82 -0.78 5.56
CA GLU A 358 19.25 -0.64 5.33
C GLU A 358 19.69 -1.51 4.16
N ARG A 359 20.35 -0.88 3.19
CA ARG A 359 20.92 -1.53 2.02
C ARG A 359 22.33 -2.01 2.35
N LEU A 360 22.71 -3.19 1.85
CA LEU A 360 24.05 -3.75 2.04
C LEU A 360 25.10 -2.89 1.31
N PHE A 361 26.39 -3.16 1.57
CA PHE A 361 27.53 -2.49 0.92
C PHE A 361 27.53 -0.94 1.06
N GLY A 362 26.91 -0.42 2.12
CA GLY A 362 26.73 1.01 2.36
C GLY A 362 25.68 1.66 1.44
N GLY A 363 24.76 0.88 0.87
CA GLY A 363 23.76 1.34 -0.10
C GLY A 363 24.29 1.61 -1.50
N ARG A 364 25.56 1.31 -1.76
CA ARG A 364 26.20 1.47 -3.07
C ARG A 364 25.65 0.46 -4.08
N ALA A 365 25.60 0.86 -5.34
CA ALA A 365 25.29 -0.05 -6.44
C ALA A 365 26.59 -0.75 -6.88
N LEU A 366 26.67 -2.07 -6.73
CA LEU A 366 27.82 -2.87 -7.13
C LEU A 366 27.50 -3.71 -8.38
N ARG A 367 28.51 -3.95 -9.23
CA ARG A 367 28.38 -4.85 -10.38
C ARG A 367 28.32 -6.30 -9.90
N LEU A 368 27.31 -7.04 -10.34
CA LEU A 368 27.23 -8.48 -10.11
C LEU A 368 28.23 -9.19 -11.02
N LEU A 369 29.20 -9.92 -10.47
CA LEU A 369 30.21 -10.66 -11.23
C LEU A 369 29.75 -12.08 -11.59
N SER A 370 29.06 -12.76 -10.67
CA SER A 370 28.59 -14.13 -10.86
C SER A 370 27.42 -14.47 -9.94
N ILE A 371 26.67 -15.50 -10.34
CA ILE A 371 25.63 -16.17 -9.54
C ILE A 371 26.03 -17.65 -9.48
N GLY A 372 26.25 -18.19 -8.29
CA GLY A 372 26.60 -19.60 -8.09
C GLY A 372 25.44 -20.56 -8.37
N CYS A 373 25.78 -21.80 -8.71
CA CYS A 373 24.82 -22.91 -8.73
C CYS A 373 24.55 -23.45 -7.31
N GLY A 374 23.58 -24.36 -7.18
CA GLY A 374 23.21 -24.99 -5.91
C GLY A 374 21.98 -24.38 -5.23
N TYR A 375 21.70 -24.87 -4.01
CA TYR A 375 20.50 -24.54 -3.24
C TYR A 375 20.52 -23.15 -2.60
N ALA A 376 21.69 -22.74 -2.11
CA ALA A 376 22.00 -21.35 -1.82
C ALA A 376 22.88 -20.86 -2.97
N LYS A 377 22.40 -19.91 -3.77
CA LYS A 377 23.19 -19.31 -4.85
C LYS A 377 24.05 -18.20 -4.28
N ARG A 378 25.37 -18.29 -4.46
CA ARG A 378 26.32 -17.23 -4.08
C ARG A 378 26.24 -16.09 -5.10
N LEU A 379 25.76 -14.92 -4.70
CA LEU A 379 25.86 -13.70 -5.49
C LEU A 379 27.19 -13.03 -5.16
N THR A 380 28.08 -12.93 -6.15
CA THR A 380 29.41 -12.32 -5.99
C THR A 380 29.42 -10.99 -6.71
N PHE A 381 29.73 -9.91 -5.99
CA PHE A 381 29.79 -8.55 -6.52
C PHE A 381 31.23 -8.06 -6.67
N GLU A 382 31.39 -6.96 -7.38
CA GLU A 382 32.68 -6.29 -7.59
C GLU A 382 33.30 -5.85 -6.24
N PRO A 383 34.50 -6.35 -5.90
CA PRO A 383 35.13 -6.05 -4.62
C PRO A 383 35.85 -4.69 -4.67
N ASP A 384 35.89 -4.00 -3.54
CA ASP A 384 36.65 -2.74 -3.39
C ASP A 384 38.17 -2.95 -3.40
N SER A 385 38.63 -4.17 -3.13
CA SER A 385 40.02 -4.60 -3.21
C SER A 385 40.12 -6.02 -3.75
N LEU A 386 41.06 -6.26 -4.67
CA LEU A 386 41.33 -7.61 -5.18
C LEU A 386 42.00 -8.54 -4.15
N LEU A 387 42.52 -7.98 -3.05
CA LEU A 387 43.17 -8.74 -1.98
C LEU A 387 42.14 -9.35 -1.00
N ASN A 388 41.08 -8.61 -0.67
CA ASN A 388 40.01 -9.02 0.25
C ASN A 388 38.64 -8.92 -0.46
N PRO A 389 38.21 -9.97 -1.20
CA PRO A 389 36.99 -9.95 -2.00
C PRO A 389 35.71 -10.21 -1.16
N ASP A 390 35.45 -9.30 -0.22
CA ASP A 390 34.41 -9.46 0.81
C ASP A 390 32.98 -9.19 0.28
N ASN A 391 32.84 -8.61 -0.92
CA ASN A 391 31.55 -8.23 -1.52
C ASN A 391 30.79 -9.44 -2.11
N HIS A 392 30.41 -10.42 -1.28
CA HIS A 392 29.59 -11.56 -1.68
C HIS A 392 28.54 -11.93 -0.61
N LEU A 393 27.47 -12.61 -1.03
CA LEU A 393 26.38 -13.04 -0.16
C LEU A 393 25.69 -14.29 -0.73
N TRP A 394 24.86 -14.96 0.08
CA TRP A 394 24.06 -16.10 -0.36
C TRP A 394 22.57 -15.73 -0.42
N SER A 395 21.87 -16.28 -1.39
CA SER A 395 20.43 -16.04 -1.60
C SER A 395 19.53 -16.49 -0.44
N ASP A 396 20.04 -17.31 0.49
CA ASP A 396 19.34 -17.76 1.70
C ASP A 396 19.83 -17.07 2.99
N SER A 397 20.78 -16.12 2.92
CA SER A 397 21.34 -15.42 4.09
C SER A 397 20.30 -14.59 4.87
N HIS A 398 19.12 -14.33 4.28
CA HIS A 398 18.00 -13.62 4.92
C HIS A 398 16.70 -14.42 4.76
N PRO A 399 15.92 -14.64 5.85
CA PRO A 399 14.76 -15.54 5.83
C PRO A 399 13.58 -15.03 5.01
N ASP A 400 13.37 -13.71 4.98
CA ASP A 400 12.41 -13.02 4.11
C ASP A 400 12.98 -12.70 2.71
N GLY A 401 14.21 -13.16 2.44
CA GLY A 401 14.93 -12.95 1.19
C GLY A 401 15.51 -11.55 1.02
N LEU A 402 15.89 -11.27 -0.22
CA LEU A 402 16.60 -10.09 -0.67
C LEU A 402 15.86 -9.42 -1.84
N GLY A 403 15.89 -8.09 -1.87
CA GLY A 403 15.52 -7.27 -3.01
C GLY A 403 16.75 -6.71 -3.69
N LEU A 404 16.83 -6.87 -5.02
CA LEU A 404 17.88 -6.28 -5.86
C LEU A 404 17.29 -5.17 -6.73
N GLU A 405 17.56 -3.92 -6.38
CA GLU A 405 17.22 -2.75 -7.21
C GLU A 405 18.24 -2.60 -8.35
N PRO A 406 17.83 -2.60 -9.63
CA PRO A 406 18.75 -2.40 -10.75
C PRO A 406 19.24 -0.94 -10.78
N SER A 407 20.50 -0.71 -11.17
CA SER A 407 21.10 0.64 -11.18
C SER A 407 21.78 0.94 -12.52
N ALA A 408 21.02 1.52 -13.44
CA ALA A 408 21.49 1.92 -14.76
C ALA A 408 22.45 3.12 -14.70
N VAL A 409 21.99 4.21 -14.08
CA VAL A 409 22.69 5.50 -14.00
C VAL A 409 23.10 5.75 -12.55
N ARG A 410 24.36 6.12 -12.34
CA ARG A 410 24.98 6.24 -11.00
C ARG A 410 25.66 7.61 -10.83
N LYS A 411 25.80 8.06 -9.57
CA LYS A 411 26.54 9.28 -9.24
C LYS A 411 27.92 9.33 -9.91
N GLY A 412 28.29 10.49 -10.45
CA GLY A 412 29.56 10.75 -11.14
C GLY A 412 29.56 10.39 -12.63
N MET A 413 28.55 9.67 -13.15
CA MET A 413 28.44 9.44 -14.59
C MET A 413 28.22 10.75 -15.35
N LYS A 414 28.84 10.85 -16.55
CA LYS A 414 28.76 12.02 -17.43
C LYS A 414 28.10 11.68 -18.75
N PHE A 415 27.33 12.61 -19.29
CA PHE A 415 26.61 12.51 -20.54
C PHE A 415 26.75 13.81 -21.32
N ASP A 416 26.77 13.74 -22.65
CA ASP A 416 26.30 14.83 -23.49
C ASP A 416 24.78 14.72 -23.59
N PHE A 417 24.04 15.84 -23.59
CA PHE A 417 22.61 15.83 -23.87
C PHE A 417 22.33 16.52 -25.21
N CYS A 418 21.51 15.86 -26.03
CA CYS A 418 21.29 16.22 -27.42
C CYS A 418 19.81 16.35 -27.75
N ALA A 419 19.49 17.22 -28.71
CA ALA A 419 18.23 17.24 -29.43
C ALA A 419 18.50 16.81 -30.88
N GLY A 420 18.07 15.60 -31.23
CA GLY A 420 18.56 14.92 -32.44
C GLY A 420 20.08 14.80 -32.44
N GLU A 421 20.72 15.26 -33.51
CA GLU A 421 22.20 15.25 -33.65
C GLU A 421 22.89 16.47 -32.99
N THR A 422 22.13 17.47 -32.54
CA THR A 422 22.72 18.69 -31.94
C THR A 422 23.01 18.48 -30.46
N VAL A 423 24.29 18.53 -30.08
CA VAL A 423 24.71 18.58 -28.67
C VAL A 423 24.32 19.93 -28.07
N LEU A 424 23.49 19.91 -27.04
CA LEU A 424 23.00 21.08 -26.32
C LEU A 424 23.83 21.40 -25.07
N GLY A 425 24.64 20.45 -24.60
CA GLY A 425 25.53 20.63 -23.46
C GLY A 425 25.86 19.32 -22.74
N GLU A 426 26.33 19.44 -21.49
CA GLU A 426 26.77 18.32 -20.67
C GLU A 426 25.88 18.09 -19.45
N ALA A 427 25.79 16.85 -18.99
CA ALA A 427 25.12 16.46 -17.76
C ALA A 427 26.02 15.56 -16.89
N THR A 428 26.22 15.92 -15.63
CA THR A 428 26.94 15.10 -14.64
C THR A 428 26.00 14.70 -13.50
N VAL A 429 25.86 13.40 -13.23
CA VAL A 429 24.94 12.87 -12.21
C VAL A 429 25.45 13.21 -10.81
N PHE A 430 24.70 14.03 -10.07
CA PHE A 430 25.00 14.46 -8.71
C PHE A 430 24.46 13.47 -7.67
N ARG A 431 23.22 13.00 -7.84
CA ARG A 431 22.50 12.09 -6.94
C ARG A 431 21.62 11.11 -7.73
N ASP A 432 21.71 9.84 -7.38
CA ASP A 432 20.95 8.71 -7.93
C ASP A 432 20.09 8.03 -6.85
N ASP A 433 19.79 8.74 -5.75
CA ASP A 433 19.18 8.24 -4.50
C ASP A 433 17.79 7.61 -4.65
N LYS A 434 17.05 7.95 -5.72
CA LYS A 434 15.72 7.37 -5.97
C LYS A 434 15.85 5.97 -6.59
N PRO A 435 14.86 5.09 -6.37
CA PRO A 435 14.84 3.80 -7.04
C PRO A 435 14.77 3.92 -8.57
N GLN A 436 15.45 3.01 -9.25
CA GLN A 436 15.36 2.82 -10.70
C GLN A 436 14.60 1.52 -10.96
N ILE A 437 13.78 1.48 -12.01
CA ILE A 437 12.80 0.40 -12.24
C ILE A 437 13.02 -0.20 -13.61
N GLU A 438 13.29 -1.50 -13.68
CA GLU A 438 13.37 -2.23 -14.95
C GLU A 438 11.98 -2.43 -15.55
N GLU A 439 11.73 -1.76 -16.68
CA GLU A 439 10.52 -1.90 -17.49
C GLU A 439 10.50 -3.26 -18.18
N ARG A 440 11.57 -3.57 -18.94
CA ARG A 440 11.71 -4.82 -19.70
C ARG A 440 13.16 -5.15 -20.03
N MET A 441 13.38 -6.39 -20.48
CA MET A 441 14.66 -6.93 -20.91
C MET A 441 14.51 -7.70 -22.22
N GLU A 442 15.43 -7.49 -23.15
CA GLU A 442 15.44 -8.07 -24.49
C GLU A 442 16.79 -8.75 -24.79
N ARG A 443 16.78 -9.81 -25.60
CA ARG A 443 17.98 -10.39 -26.21
C ARG A 443 18.11 -9.84 -27.62
N ILE A 444 19.24 -9.22 -27.93
CA ILE A 444 19.52 -8.63 -29.24
C ILE A 444 20.57 -9.49 -29.93
N GLU A 445 20.27 -9.96 -31.14
CA GLU A 445 21.25 -10.67 -31.96
C GLU A 445 22.30 -9.68 -32.50
N THR A 446 23.57 -10.07 -32.45
CA THR A 446 24.70 -9.30 -32.99
C THR A 446 25.63 -10.23 -33.76
N PRO A 447 26.51 -9.70 -34.64
CA PRO A 447 27.52 -10.51 -35.34
C PRO A 447 28.51 -11.27 -34.44
N LYS A 448 28.46 -11.08 -33.11
CA LYS A 448 29.31 -11.74 -32.12
C LYS A 448 28.53 -12.63 -31.14
N GLY A 449 27.24 -12.87 -31.40
CA GLY A 449 26.29 -13.60 -30.54
C GLY A 449 25.24 -12.68 -29.91
N PHE A 450 24.52 -13.16 -28.89
CA PHE A 450 23.45 -12.39 -28.26
C PHE A 450 23.95 -11.38 -27.22
N ALA A 451 23.64 -10.10 -27.45
CA ALA A 451 23.70 -9.05 -26.45
C ALA A 451 22.43 -9.08 -25.58
N ILE A 452 22.50 -8.52 -24.38
CA ILE A 452 21.34 -8.34 -23.49
C ILE A 452 21.12 -6.85 -23.29
N GLN A 453 19.90 -6.38 -23.55
CA GLN A 453 19.48 -5.00 -23.38
C GLN A 453 18.39 -4.90 -22.32
N LYS A 454 18.49 -3.90 -21.44
CA LYS A 454 17.50 -3.57 -20.42
C LYS A 454 17.03 -2.13 -20.60
N TYR A 455 15.77 -1.90 -20.31
CA TYR A 455 15.13 -0.59 -20.32
C TYR A 455 14.75 -0.27 -18.88
N ILE A 456 15.40 0.75 -18.31
CA ILE A 456 15.31 1.06 -16.87
C ILE A 456 14.89 2.52 -16.70
N HIS A 457 13.73 2.76 -16.09
CA HIS A 457 13.30 4.10 -15.73
C HIS A 457 14.21 4.68 -14.66
N ILE A 458 14.63 5.93 -14.86
CA ILE A 458 15.46 6.70 -13.93
C ILE A 458 14.77 7.99 -13.50
N ASP A 459 15.08 8.45 -12.29
CA ASP A 459 14.75 9.78 -11.75
C ASP A 459 15.94 10.23 -10.90
N VAL A 460 16.85 10.99 -11.51
CA VAL A 460 18.15 11.38 -10.93
C VAL A 460 18.25 12.90 -10.82
N ILE A 461 19.25 13.39 -10.08
CA ILE A 461 19.59 14.82 -10.05
C ILE A 461 20.97 14.98 -10.71
N CYS A 462 21.07 15.89 -11.67
CA CYS A 462 22.27 16.18 -12.45
C CYS A 462 22.65 17.66 -12.34
N HIS A 463 23.95 17.96 -12.42
CA HIS A 463 24.40 19.27 -12.89
C HIS A 463 24.33 19.28 -14.42
N ILE A 464 23.58 20.22 -14.98
CA ILE A 464 23.41 20.45 -16.42
C ILE A 464 24.20 21.71 -16.80
N ARG A 465 25.04 21.62 -17.84
CA ARG A 465 25.86 22.72 -18.37
C ARG A 465 25.44 23.00 -19.81
N LEU A 466 24.94 24.20 -20.10
CA LEU A 466 24.46 24.54 -21.45
C LEU A 466 25.63 24.95 -22.36
N ALA A 467 25.66 24.45 -23.60
CA ALA A 467 26.64 24.85 -24.60
C ALA A 467 26.25 26.20 -25.25
N ARG A 468 26.89 27.30 -24.84
CA ARG A 468 26.68 28.62 -25.47
C ARG A 468 27.49 28.77 -26.76
N THR A 469 26.80 29.07 -27.86
CA THR A 469 27.41 29.56 -29.11
C THR A 469 28.07 30.92 -28.86
N GLY A 470 29.40 30.96 -28.69
CA GLY A 470 30.13 32.22 -28.44
C GLY A 470 31.38 32.14 -27.56
N GLY A 471 31.72 30.99 -26.98
CA GLY A 471 33.07 30.72 -26.45
C GLY A 471 33.48 31.44 -25.16
N LYS A 472 32.54 32.04 -24.42
CA LYS A 472 32.78 32.56 -23.05
C LYS A 472 31.90 31.84 -22.02
N THR A 473 32.45 30.79 -21.42
CA THR A 473 31.87 30.11 -20.26
C THR A 473 32.08 30.94 -19.00
N THR A 474 30.99 31.43 -18.41
CA THR A 474 30.98 31.92 -17.02
C THR A 474 30.45 30.82 -16.10
N GLU A 475 30.87 30.79 -14.84
CA GLU A 475 30.52 29.74 -13.85
C GLU A 475 29.01 29.63 -13.54
N ASN A 476 28.19 30.57 -14.02
CA ASN A 476 26.74 30.64 -13.81
C ASN A 476 25.88 29.72 -14.72
N ASP A 477 26.48 28.91 -15.61
CA ASP A 477 25.72 28.02 -16.53
C ASP A 477 25.53 26.58 -15.99
N ASP A 478 25.85 26.33 -14.72
CA ASP A 478 25.67 25.04 -14.02
C ASP A 478 24.31 24.96 -13.28
N TYR A 479 23.33 24.30 -13.88
CA TYR A 479 21.98 24.13 -13.32
C TYR A 479 21.84 22.77 -12.60
N LEU A 480 21.53 22.78 -11.30
CA LEU A 480 21.19 21.54 -10.57
C LEU A 480 19.73 21.17 -10.84
N MET A 481 19.51 20.12 -11.63
CA MET A 481 18.19 19.77 -12.18
C MET A 481 17.83 18.30 -11.93
N ARG A 482 16.55 18.04 -11.69
CA ARG A 482 15.99 16.69 -11.74
C ARG A 482 15.80 16.27 -13.20
N VAL A 483 16.19 15.04 -13.50
CA VAL A 483 16.18 14.42 -14.83
C VAL A 483 15.52 13.05 -14.72
N SER A 484 14.45 12.83 -15.48
CA SER A 484 13.77 11.53 -15.54
C SER A 484 13.66 11.03 -16.98
N GLY A 485 13.84 9.73 -17.20
CA GLY A 485 13.80 9.14 -18.55
C GLY A 485 13.96 7.63 -18.55
N LEU A 486 14.14 7.03 -19.74
CA LEU A 486 14.34 5.60 -19.92
C LEU A 486 15.80 5.30 -20.30
N ALA A 487 16.57 4.76 -19.37
CA ALA A 487 17.96 4.39 -19.60
C ALA A 487 18.04 3.02 -20.30
N ILE A 488 18.63 3.00 -21.50
CA ILE A 488 18.93 1.77 -22.23
C ILE A 488 20.31 1.29 -21.78
N VAL A 489 20.37 0.10 -21.18
CA VAL A 489 21.62 -0.52 -20.69
C VAL A 489 21.88 -1.79 -21.47
N ARG A 490 23.06 -1.92 -22.10
CA ARG A 490 23.44 -3.06 -22.93
C ARG A 490 24.66 -3.79 -22.38
N LYS A 491 24.64 -5.12 -22.48
CA LYS A 491 25.77 -6.01 -22.22
C LYS A 491 26.07 -6.80 -23.50
N GLU A 492 27.25 -6.57 -24.09
CA GLU A 492 27.68 -7.29 -25.30
C GLU A 492 27.95 -8.79 -25.04
N PRO A 493 27.94 -9.63 -26.10
CA PRO A 493 28.38 -11.01 -26.02
C PRO A 493 29.80 -11.09 -25.44
N LYS A 494 30.03 -12.03 -24.52
CA LYS A 494 31.32 -12.27 -23.84
C LYS A 494 31.86 -11.09 -22.99
N SER A 495 31.20 -9.93 -22.96
CA SER A 495 31.58 -8.84 -22.04
C SER A 495 31.35 -9.24 -20.57
N SER A 496 32.23 -8.79 -19.67
CA SER A 496 32.09 -8.92 -18.22
C SER A 496 31.25 -7.80 -17.59
N GLN A 497 30.88 -6.76 -18.36
CA GLN A 497 30.22 -5.56 -17.86
C GLN A 497 29.19 -5.02 -18.86
N SER A 498 28.12 -4.41 -18.34
CA SER A 498 27.15 -3.62 -19.11
C SER A 498 27.44 -2.13 -19.04
N TYR A 499 27.01 -1.40 -20.06
CA TYR A 499 27.14 0.04 -20.19
C TYR A 499 25.80 0.67 -20.55
N VAL A 500 25.58 1.93 -20.15
CA VAL A 500 24.44 2.71 -20.66
C VAL A 500 24.73 3.04 -22.11
N VAL A 501 23.78 2.79 -23.01
CA VAL A 501 23.87 3.15 -24.43
C VAL A 501 23.43 4.62 -24.61
N ARG A 502 22.29 4.96 -24.01
CA ARG A 502 21.70 6.31 -23.94
C ARG A 502 20.55 6.33 -22.92
N VAL A 503 20.08 7.52 -22.57
CA VAL A 503 18.77 7.72 -21.91
C VAL A 503 17.85 8.45 -22.88
N GLU A 504 16.66 7.89 -23.10
CA GLU A 504 15.61 8.42 -23.98
C GLU A 504 14.47 9.05 -23.15
N ASN A 505 13.54 9.75 -23.82
CA ASN A 505 12.34 10.34 -23.20
C ASN A 505 12.67 11.24 -22.00
N VAL A 506 13.72 12.06 -22.13
CA VAL A 506 14.27 12.80 -20.99
C VAL A 506 13.45 14.06 -20.67
N GLY A 507 12.81 14.05 -19.50
CA GLY A 507 12.07 15.17 -18.92
C GLY A 507 12.88 15.94 -17.87
N PHE A 508 12.68 17.26 -17.86
CA PHE A 508 13.25 18.22 -16.91
C PHE A 508 12.17 18.89 -16.05
N ASP A 509 12.43 19.04 -14.76
CA ASP A 509 11.49 19.61 -13.76
C ASP A 509 11.57 21.16 -13.68
N SER A 510 11.75 21.85 -14.82
CA SER A 510 12.05 23.31 -14.83
C SER A 510 11.63 24.06 -16.11
N GLN A 511 11.78 25.39 -16.10
CA GLN A 511 11.49 26.27 -17.24
C GLN A 511 12.27 25.94 -18.53
N LEU A 512 13.42 25.25 -18.45
CA LEU A 512 14.12 24.75 -19.65
C LEU A 512 13.23 23.80 -20.48
N LEU A 513 12.28 23.09 -19.85
CA LEU A 513 11.32 22.25 -20.57
C LEU A 513 10.43 23.07 -21.52
N LEU A 514 10.11 24.34 -21.21
CA LEU A 514 9.30 25.20 -22.09
C LEU A 514 10.02 25.53 -23.41
N LEU A 515 11.36 25.66 -23.38
CA LEU A 515 12.17 25.94 -24.56
C LEU A 515 12.19 24.75 -25.53
N PHE A 516 12.26 23.51 -25.01
CA PHE A 516 12.30 22.30 -25.84
C PHE A 516 10.90 21.74 -26.18
N ALA A 517 9.90 21.97 -25.34
CA ALA A 517 8.50 21.63 -25.65
C ALA A 517 7.97 22.41 -26.86
N GLN A 518 8.43 23.64 -27.09
CA GLN A 518 8.10 24.41 -28.29
C GLN A 518 8.67 23.77 -29.57
N THR A 519 9.85 23.13 -29.51
CA THR A 519 10.52 22.56 -30.68
C THR A 519 10.18 21.09 -30.96
N HIS A 520 9.34 20.46 -30.14
CA HIS A 520 8.90 19.05 -30.28
C HIS A 520 10.07 18.03 -30.41
N THR A 521 11.26 18.38 -29.92
CA THR A 521 12.48 17.60 -30.18
C THR A 521 12.79 16.68 -29.01
N GLU A 522 12.86 15.38 -29.25
CA GLU A 522 13.17 14.40 -28.20
C GLU A 522 14.59 14.60 -27.66
N LEU A 523 14.69 14.75 -26.34
CA LEU A 523 15.96 14.89 -25.63
C LEU A 523 16.55 13.52 -25.30
N THR A 524 17.80 13.31 -25.72
CA THR A 524 18.56 12.08 -25.51
C THR A 524 19.85 12.38 -24.77
N PHE A 525 20.18 11.62 -23.72
CA PHE A 525 21.48 11.70 -23.04
C PHE A 525 22.39 10.58 -23.52
N ILE A 526 23.55 10.91 -24.07
CA ILE A 526 24.55 9.97 -24.58
C ILE A 526 25.74 9.97 -23.60
N PRO A 527 26.10 8.83 -22.97
CA PRO A 527 27.17 8.80 -21.97
C PRO A 527 28.53 9.11 -22.61
N LYS A 528 29.29 9.99 -21.97
CA LYS A 528 30.66 10.30 -22.40
C LYS A 528 31.53 9.07 -22.23
N LYS A 529 32.33 8.79 -23.26
CA LYS A 529 33.45 7.85 -23.13
C LYS A 529 34.50 8.49 -22.22
N HIS A 530 34.96 7.71 -21.24
CA HIS A 530 36.12 8.03 -20.40
C HIS A 530 37.40 7.59 -21.11
#